data_AF-A0A0G4MQ54-F1
#
_entry.id   AF-A0A0G4MQ54-F1
#
_cell.length_a   1.000
_cell.length_b   1.000
_cell.length_c   1.000
_cell.angle_alpha   90.00
_cell.angle_beta   90.00
_cell.angle_gamma   90.00
#
_symmetry.space_group_name_H-M   'P 1'
#
loop_
_entity.id
_entity.type
_entity.pdbx_description
1 polymer ?
#
loop_
_entity_poly.entity_id
_entity_poly.type
_entity_poly.pdbx_seq_one_letter_code
_entity_poly.pdbx_strand_id
1 'polypeptide(L)'
;METELIRALISSYFNIVRESIADQVPKAVMHLLVNHSKDVVQNRLVSELYKETLFEELLYEDDGVKKEREKCEKLLQTYREASKIIGE
;
A
#
# COMPACT_ATOMS: atom_id res chain seq x y z
N MET A 1 31.52 -34.34 36.60
CA MET A 1 31.73 -33.00 37.21
C MET A 1 32.19 -31.94 36.21
N GLU A 2 33.43 -31.89 35.74
CA GLU A 2 33.89 -30.79 34.86
C GLU A 2 33.16 -30.74 33.50
N THR A 3 32.92 -31.90 32.89
CA THR A 3 32.18 -32.02 31.63
C THR A 3 30.69 -31.66 31.74
N GLU A 4 30.09 -31.85 32.92
CA GLU A 4 28.70 -31.46 33.19
C GLU A 4 28.58 -29.95 33.39
N LEU A 5 29.57 -29.35 34.06
CA LEU A 5 29.66 -27.90 34.22
C LEU A 5 29.79 -27.20 32.87
N ILE A 6 30.68 -27.69 32.00
CA ILE A 6 30.84 -27.15 30.63
C ILE A 6 29.52 -27.25 29.84
N ARG A 7 28.81 -28.38 29.94
CA ARG A 7 27.50 -28.56 29.27
C ARG A 7 26.44 -27.59 29.79
N ALA A 8 26.40 -27.35 31.10
CA ALA A 8 25.48 -26.39 31.70
C ALA A 8 25.78 -24.96 31.24
N LEU A 9 27.05 -24.56 31.19
CA LEU A 9 27.47 -23.23 30.72
C LEU A 9 27.11 -22.98 29.25
N ILE A 10 27.39 -23.96 28.37
CA ILE A 10 27.02 -23.88 26.95
C ILE A 10 25.50 -23.72 26.80
N SER A 11 24.73 -24.51 27.56
CA SER A 11 23.26 -24.47 27.48
C SER A 11 22.70 -23.13 27.97
N SER A 12 23.28 -22.57 29.05
CA SER A 12 22.93 -21.25 29.56
C SER A 12 23.23 -20.15 28.54
N TYR A 13 24.44 -20.15 27.96
CA TYR A 13 24.81 -19.16 26.96
C TYR A 13 23.96 -19.26 25.69
N PHE A 14 23.69 -20.48 25.22
CA PHE A 14 22.83 -20.72 24.07
C PHE A 14 21.43 -20.14 24.27
N ASN A 15 20.84 -20.31 25.46
CA ASN A 15 19.52 -19.76 25.76
C ASN A 15 19.51 -18.22 25.70
N ILE A 16 20.55 -17.56 26.24
CA ILE A 16 20.69 -16.10 26.16
C ILE A 16 20.78 -15.63 24.71
N VAL A 17 21.62 -16.29 23.90
CA VAL A 17 21.76 -15.95 22.47
C VAL A 17 20.45 -16.19 21.71
N ARG A 18 19.74 -17.29 22.02
CA ARG A 18 18.46 -17.59 21.39
C ARG A 18 17.41 -16.52 21.68
N GLU A 19 17.31 -16.06 22.93
CA GLU A 19 16.40 -14.96 23.30
C GLU A 19 16.79 -13.65 22.61
N SER A 20 18.09 -13.35 22.53
CA SER A 20 18.59 -12.17 21.82
C SER A 20 18.22 -12.22 20.33
N ILE A 21 18.42 -13.34 19.66
CA ILE A 21 18.06 -13.50 18.24
C ILE A 21 16.54 -13.37 18.05
N ALA A 22 15.75 -13.98 18.93
CA ALA A 22 14.29 -13.93 18.86
C ALA A 22 13.75 -12.49 18.96
N ASP A 23 14.43 -11.61 19.70
CA ASP A 23 14.09 -10.20 19.82
C ASP A 23 14.66 -9.33 18.68
N GLN A 24 15.92 -9.55 18.30
CA GLN A 24 16.62 -8.71 17.34
C GLN A 24 16.16 -8.93 15.90
N VAL A 25 15.82 -10.16 15.51
CA VAL A 25 15.40 -10.46 14.13
C VAL A 25 14.10 -9.72 13.75
N PRO A 26 13.01 -9.78 14.54
CA PRO A 26 11.82 -9.00 14.25
C PRO A 26 12.09 -7.49 14.20
N LYS A 27 12.94 -6.96 15.07
CA LYS A 27 13.32 -5.53 15.07
C LYS A 27 14.07 -5.14 13.80
N ALA A 28 14.98 -5.99 13.32
CA ALA A 28 15.69 -5.78 12.08
C ALA A 28 14.73 -5.78 10.88
N VAL A 29 13.78 -6.72 10.82
CA VAL A 29 12.76 -6.77 9.75
C VAL A 29 11.86 -5.53 9.81
N MET A 30 11.41 -5.14 11.00
CA MET A 30 10.58 -3.93 11.17
C MET A 30 11.31 -2.69 10.70
N HIS A 31 12.58 -2.52 11.08
CA HIS A 31 13.35 -1.33 10.71
C HIS A 31 13.72 -1.30 9.23
N LEU A 32 14.31 -2.38 8.72
CA LEU A 32 14.92 -2.41 7.39
C LEU A 32 13.92 -2.64 6.27
N LEU A 33 12.81 -3.34 6.53
CA LEU A 33 11.82 -3.66 5.51
C LEU A 33 10.53 -2.89 5.72
N VAL A 34 9.87 -3.06 6.87
CA VAL A 34 8.50 -2.54 7.07
C VAL A 34 8.50 -1.01 7.11
N ASN A 35 9.30 -0.42 8.01
CA ASN A 35 9.37 1.03 8.17
C ASN A 35 9.99 1.68 6.93
N HIS A 36 11.08 1.10 6.39
CA HIS A 36 11.68 1.59 5.16
C HIS A 36 10.69 1.60 3.99
N SER A 37 9.96 0.50 3.76
CA SER A 37 8.96 0.43 2.69
C SER A 37 7.84 1.44 2.92
N LYS A 38 7.36 1.60 4.16
CA LYS A 38 6.33 2.58 4.51
C LYS A 38 6.76 4.01 4.18
N ASP A 39 8.01 4.38 4.47
CA ASP A 39 8.48 5.75 4.27
C ASP A 39 8.80 6.03 2.80
N VAL A 40 9.32 5.03 2.07
CA VAL A 40 9.76 5.19 0.68
C VAL A 40 8.60 5.05 -0.32
N VAL A 41 7.56 4.27 0.00
CA VAL A 41 6.50 3.93 -0.97
C VAL A 41 5.82 5.16 -1.54
N GLN A 42 5.55 6.19 -0.74
CA GLN A 42 4.86 7.40 -1.21
C GLN A 42 5.70 8.13 -2.26
N ASN A 43 6.96 8.41 -1.94
CA ASN A 43 7.88 9.09 -2.86
C ASN A 43 8.10 8.25 -4.13
N ARG A 44 8.23 6.93 -3.97
CA ARG A 44 8.42 6.03 -5.12
C ARG A 44 7.19 6.03 -6.03
N LEU A 45 5.99 5.88 -5.48
CA LEU A 45 4.74 5.90 -6.24
C LEU A 45 4.56 7.20 -7.01
N VAL A 46 4.84 8.36 -6.38
CA VAL A 46 4.80 9.64 -7.09
C VAL A 46 5.81 9.67 -8.23
N SER A 47 7.06 9.29 -7.98
CA SER A 47 8.10 9.30 -9.02
C SER A 47 7.81 8.34 -10.18
N GLU A 48 7.12 7.23 -9.92
CA GLU A 48 6.90 6.19 -10.92
C GLU A 48 5.60 6.37 -11.69
N LEU A 49 4.52 6.77 -11.02
CA LEU A 49 3.19 6.90 -11.61
C LEU A 49 2.92 8.32 -12.13
N TYR A 50 3.57 9.35 -11.57
CA TYR A 50 3.35 10.74 -11.98
C TYR A 50 4.24 11.13 -13.18
N LYS A 51 4.09 10.38 -14.27
CA LYS A 51 4.78 10.63 -15.54
C LYS A 51 3.71 10.88 -16.60
N GLU A 52 3.80 12.03 -17.28
CA GLU A 52 2.81 12.43 -18.30
C GLU A 52 2.61 11.37 -19.39
N THR A 53 3.68 10.65 -19.74
CA THR A 53 3.64 9.56 -20.72
C THR A 53 2.77 8.38 -20.31
N LEU A 54 2.50 8.21 -19.00
CA LEU A 54 1.67 7.13 -18.47
C LEU A 54 0.22 7.57 -18.21
N PHE A 55 -0.10 8.86 -18.32
CA PHE A 55 -1.42 9.37 -17.96
C PHE A 55 -2.54 8.84 -18.86
N GLU A 56 -2.28 8.71 -20.17
CA GLU A 56 -3.29 8.18 -21.10
C GLU A 56 -3.73 6.75 -20.73
N GLU A 57 -2.81 5.93 -20.22
CA GLU A 57 -3.09 4.55 -19.81
C GLU A 57 -3.61 4.48 -18.37
N LEU A 58 -2.91 5.11 -17.41
CA LEU A 58 -3.24 5.02 -15.99
C LEU A 58 -4.52 5.76 -15.60
N LEU A 59 -4.85 6.85 -16.31
CA LEU A 59 -6.07 7.64 -16.09
C LEU A 59 -7.16 7.30 -17.13
N TYR A 60 -7.01 6.19 -17.85
CA TYR A 60 -8.02 5.71 -18.78
C TYR A 60 -9.33 5.42 -18.03
N GLU A 61 -10.41 6.09 -18.42
CA GLU A 61 -11.75 5.83 -17.91
C GLU A 61 -12.29 4.56 -18.59
N ASP A 62 -12.74 3.58 -17.80
CA ASP A 62 -13.36 2.37 -18.32
C ASP A 62 -14.58 2.70 -19.21
N ASP A 63 -14.70 2.01 -20.34
CA ASP A 63 -15.75 2.27 -21.35
C ASP A 63 -17.17 2.08 -20.81
N GLY A 64 -17.35 1.21 -19.80
CA GLY A 64 -18.63 1.03 -19.11
C GLY A 64 -19.00 2.27 -18.29
N VAL A 65 -18.06 2.75 -17.48
CA VAL A 65 -18.23 3.97 -16.66
C VAL A 65 -18.46 5.19 -17.55
N LYS A 66 -17.72 5.32 -18.65
CA LYS A 66 -17.89 6.38 -19.64
C LYS A 66 -19.32 6.40 -20.22
N LYS A 67 -19.85 5.24 -20.62
CA LYS A 67 -21.22 5.12 -21.15
C LYS A 67 -22.27 5.49 -20.12
N GLU A 68 -22.09 5.09 -18.86
CA GLU A 68 -23.01 5.46 -17.79
C GLU A 68 -22.99 6.96 -17.53
N ARG A 69 -21.80 7.58 -17.51
CA ARG A 69 -21.64 9.03 -17.38
C ARG A 69 -22.35 9.78 -18.50
N GLU A 70 -22.12 9.41 -19.75
CA GLU A 70 -22.77 10.01 -20.93
C GLU A 70 -24.31 9.86 -20.88
N LYS A 71 -24.81 8.71 -20.43
CA LYS A 71 -26.25 8.46 -20.28
C LYS A 71 -26.86 9.37 -19.21
N CYS A 72 -26.21 9.49 -18.05
CA CYS A 72 -26.65 10.36 -16.96
C CYS A 72 -26.62 11.84 -17.38
N GLU A 73 -25.58 12.26 -18.09
CA GLU A 73 -25.44 13.62 -18.60
C GLU A 73 -26.56 13.98 -19.58
N LYS A 74 -26.87 13.07 -20.52
CA LYS A 74 -27.98 13.23 -21.45
C LYS A 74 -29.33 13.32 -20.73
N LEU A 75 -29.56 12.46 -19.73
CA LEU A 75 -30.80 12.48 -18.95
C LEU A 75 -30.94 13.79 -18.15
N LEU A 76 -29.85 14.26 -17.55
CA LEU A 76 -29.82 15.53 -16.82
C LEU A 76 -30.15 16.71 -17.74
N GLN A 77 -29.59 16.72 -18.96
CA GLN A 77 -29.88 17.76 -19.94
C GLN A 77 -31.36 17.78 -20.31
N THR A 78 -31.96 16.62 -20.59
CA THR A 78 -33.40 16.50 -20.87
C THR A 78 -34.25 17.05 -19.70
N TYR A 79 -33.89 16.73 -18.46
CA TYR A 79 -34.62 17.24 -17.30
C TYR A 79 -34.48 18.77 -17.13
N ARG A 80 -33.31 19.34 -17.42
CA ARG A 80 -33.11 20.79 -17.40
C ARG A 80 -33.93 21.49 -18.46
N GLU A 81 -33.98 20.94 -19.67
CA GLU A 81 -34.81 21.46 -20.77
C GLU A 81 -36.30 21.38 -20.42
N ALA A 82 -36.77 20.24 -19.89
CA ALA A 82 -38.15 20.08 -19.44
C ALA A 82 -38.50 21.06 -18.30
N SER A 83 -37.60 21.26 -17.33
CA SER A 83 -37.79 22.23 -16.26
C SER A 83 -37.86 23.67 -16.78
N LYS A 84 -37.12 24.00 -17.84
CA LYS A 84 -37.17 25.32 -18.46
C LYS A 84 -38.52 25.55 -19.15
N ILE A 85 -39.04 24.54 -19.85
CA ILE A 85 -40.35 24.60 -20.50
C ILE A 85 -41.50 24.73 -19.48
N ILE A 86 -41.40 24.09 -18.31
CA ILE A 86 -42.42 24.20 -17.24
C ILE A 86 -42.36 25.57 -16.53
N GLY A 87 -41.19 26.22 -16.52
CA GLY A 87 -40.99 27.54 -15.92
C GLY A 87 -41.33 28.73 -16.83
N GLU A 88 -41.52 28.49 -18.13
CA GLU A 88 -42.12 29.43 -19.09
C GLU A 88 -43.66 29.29 -19.08
#